data_AF-A0A7J4HTF5-F1
#
_entry.id   AF-A0A7J4HTF5-F1
#
_cell.length_a   1.000
_cell.length_b   1.000
_cell.length_c   1.000
_cell.angle_alpha   90.00
_cell.angle_beta   90.00
_cell.angle_gamma   90.00
#
_symmetry.space_group_name_H-M   'P 1'
#
loop_
_entity.id
_entity.type
_entity.pdbx_description
1 polymer ?
#
loop_
_entity_poly.entity_id
_entity_poly.type
_entity_poly.pdbx_seq_one_letter_code
_entity_poly.pdbx_strand_id
1 'polypeptide(L)'
;MTTFKNIFTNWRVLLLLTAVLLSLISIHPRLFEGDTVTIRSVVPNSSALQAGIQNPSPRLTPLSREAIISLNGNRITSVDNYYSYLSTLKTNRTINVETNKGVYSVSARGNALGQVDLGLRVYDTPRSNLRKGLDLEGGTRVLLRPAEPVGKDTLDITIDNLKERLNVYGLSDVSVRAASDLSGENFILIEIAGVTEEEVKDLLARQGKFEAKVGNETVFFGGKKDITYVCRTADCSGIDPSRGCAQTQSGYGCSFFFTITLSSEAAERQAAITDKLSVVSEDGSAYLSENLLLYLDDKEVDSLRIGAELKGRATTSIQISGGGSGRTQQEAVTTTLQNMKRLQTIIITGSLPVKLEVEKMDTISPSLGKEFLNNIILVGALAVVAVVGVVLFRYRKARIIIPMVLTLLS
;
A
#
# COMPACT_ATOMS: atom_id res chain seq x y z
N MET A 1 -29.07 -37.37 -36.10
CA MET A 1 -28.31 -36.14 -36.46
C MET A 1 -29.19 -34.89 -36.59
N THR A 2 -30.44 -34.98 -37.07
CA THR A 2 -31.35 -33.83 -37.23
C THR A 2 -31.81 -33.18 -35.92
N THR A 3 -31.88 -33.93 -34.82
CA THR A 3 -32.32 -33.44 -33.50
C THR A 3 -31.28 -32.60 -32.76
N PHE A 4 -29.99 -32.76 -33.06
CA PHE A 4 -28.90 -32.05 -32.37
C PHE A 4 -28.78 -30.58 -32.82
N LYS A 5 -28.94 -30.34 -34.13
CA LYS A 5 -28.94 -28.97 -34.70
C LYS A 5 -30.05 -28.10 -34.11
N ASN A 6 -31.25 -28.65 -33.94
CA ASN A 6 -32.42 -27.92 -33.44
C ASN A 6 -32.28 -27.44 -31.97
N ILE A 7 -31.35 -27.99 -31.19
CA ILE A 7 -31.10 -27.56 -29.80
C ILE A 7 -30.36 -26.22 -29.80
N PHE A 8 -29.34 -26.07 -30.63
CA PHE A 8 -28.55 -24.83 -30.74
C PHE A 8 -29.28 -23.71 -31.51
N THR A 9 -30.40 -24.02 -32.17
CA THR A 9 -31.27 -23.02 -32.82
C THR A 9 -32.32 -22.43 -31.87
N ASN A 10 -32.49 -23.00 -30.67
CA ASN A 10 -33.48 -22.51 -29.71
C ASN A 10 -32.97 -21.23 -29.04
N TRP A 11 -33.74 -20.13 -29.16
CA TRP A 11 -33.40 -18.82 -28.59
C TRP A 11 -33.01 -18.87 -27.10
N ARG A 12 -33.64 -19.73 -26.30
CA ARG A 12 -33.31 -19.87 -24.87
C ARG A 12 -31.92 -20.45 -24.65
N VAL A 13 -31.51 -21.40 -25.47
CA VAL A 13 -30.17 -22.03 -25.41
C VAL A 13 -29.13 -21.05 -25.91
N LEU A 14 -29.45 -20.26 -26.94
CA LEU A 14 -28.57 -19.24 -27.47
C LEU A 14 -28.32 -18.11 -26.46
N LEU A 15 -29.36 -17.67 -25.75
CA LEU A 15 -29.26 -16.71 -24.64
C LEU A 15 -28.39 -17.24 -23.50
N LEU A 16 -28.54 -18.52 -23.15
CA LEU A 16 -27.72 -19.11 -22.10
C LEU A 16 -26.25 -19.24 -22.53
N LEU A 17 -25.99 -19.64 -23.78
CA LEU A 17 -24.62 -19.68 -24.33
C LEU A 17 -23.97 -18.30 -24.35
N THR A 18 -24.71 -17.25 -24.72
CA THR A 18 -24.18 -15.89 -24.66
C THR A 18 -23.94 -15.44 -23.22
N ALA A 19 -24.81 -15.80 -22.27
CA ALA A 19 -24.59 -15.51 -20.85
C ALA A 19 -23.33 -16.21 -20.30
N VAL A 20 -23.10 -17.48 -20.65
CA VAL A 20 -21.88 -18.24 -20.26
C VAL A 20 -20.63 -17.65 -20.91
N LEU A 21 -20.70 -17.25 -22.18
CA LEU A 21 -19.58 -16.59 -22.84
C LEU A 21 -19.26 -15.23 -22.18
N LEU A 22 -20.27 -14.44 -21.87
CA LEU A 22 -20.12 -13.16 -21.17
C LEU A 22 -19.60 -13.36 -19.75
N SER A 23 -19.98 -14.43 -19.04
CA SER A 23 -19.46 -14.72 -17.70
C SER A 23 -17.98 -15.11 -17.75
N LEU A 24 -17.57 -15.95 -18.70
CA LEU A 24 -16.16 -16.30 -18.94
C LEU A 24 -15.29 -15.07 -19.24
N ILE A 25 -15.78 -14.18 -20.10
CA ILE A 25 -15.10 -12.91 -20.43
C ILE A 25 -15.05 -12.00 -19.19
N SER A 26 -16.10 -11.98 -18.36
CA SER A 26 -16.16 -11.17 -17.14
C SER A 26 -15.17 -11.65 -16.06
N ILE A 27 -14.96 -12.96 -15.93
CA ILE A 27 -14.03 -13.56 -14.95
C ILE A 27 -12.57 -13.39 -15.38
N HIS A 28 -12.29 -13.53 -16.68
CA HIS A 28 -10.98 -13.34 -17.30
C HIS A 28 -11.02 -12.25 -18.37
N PRO A 29 -11.09 -10.97 -18.01
CA PRO A 29 -11.19 -9.87 -18.97
C PRO A 29 -9.91 -9.67 -19.81
N ARG A 30 -8.76 -10.22 -19.36
CA ARG A 30 -7.45 -10.13 -20.03
C ARG A 30 -7.04 -11.45 -20.70
N LEU A 31 -7.90 -11.99 -21.57
CA LEU A 31 -7.60 -13.23 -22.31
C LEU A 31 -6.53 -13.05 -23.41
N PHE A 32 -6.36 -11.81 -23.91
CA PHE A 32 -5.50 -11.51 -25.07
C PHE A 32 -4.41 -10.46 -24.77
N GLU A 33 -4.32 -9.96 -23.54
CA GLU A 33 -3.23 -9.07 -23.14
C GLU A 33 -1.99 -9.91 -22.81
N GLY A 34 -0.81 -9.45 -23.25
CA GLY A 34 0.46 -10.11 -22.95
C GLY A 34 0.79 -10.09 -21.46
N ASP A 35 1.63 -11.03 -21.01
CA ASP A 35 2.12 -11.02 -19.64
C ASP A 35 2.85 -9.69 -19.36
N THR A 36 2.51 -9.07 -18.25
CA THR A 36 3.05 -7.79 -17.76
C THR A 36 3.31 -7.92 -16.26
N VAL A 37 3.97 -6.93 -15.66
CA VAL A 37 4.16 -6.88 -14.20
C VAL A 37 3.36 -5.74 -13.58
N THR A 38 2.64 -6.02 -12.51
CA THR A 38 1.83 -5.05 -11.77
C THR A 38 2.63 -4.45 -10.62
N ILE A 39 2.49 -3.15 -10.39
CA ILE A 39 3.09 -2.45 -9.25
C ILE A 39 2.35 -2.87 -7.97
N ARG A 40 3.07 -3.52 -7.05
CA ARG A 40 2.59 -3.88 -5.71
C ARG A 40 2.64 -2.67 -4.79
N SER A 41 3.78 -2.00 -4.76
CA SER A 41 4.02 -0.84 -3.91
C SER A 41 5.08 0.07 -4.50
N VAL A 42 5.01 1.34 -4.10
CA VAL A 42 6.02 2.36 -4.40
C VAL A 42 6.66 2.79 -3.09
N VAL A 43 7.98 2.67 -3.00
CA VAL A 43 8.74 3.06 -1.81
C VAL A 43 8.66 4.60 -1.63
N PRO A 44 8.43 5.11 -0.40
CA PRO A 44 8.46 6.55 -0.12
C PRO A 44 9.78 7.20 -0.58
N ASN A 45 9.70 8.43 -1.09
CA ASN A 45 10.84 9.21 -1.62
C ASN A 45 11.72 8.52 -2.68
N SER A 46 11.21 7.44 -3.28
CA SER A 46 11.86 6.79 -4.41
C SER A 46 11.81 7.66 -5.66
N SER A 47 12.70 7.36 -6.60
CA SER A 47 12.69 8.01 -7.91
C SER A 47 11.39 7.79 -8.66
N ALA A 48 10.74 6.63 -8.48
CA ALA A 48 9.41 6.38 -9.04
C ALA A 48 8.33 7.30 -8.47
N LEU A 49 8.30 7.49 -7.14
CA LEU A 49 7.34 8.40 -6.50
C LEU A 49 7.57 9.85 -6.95
N GLN A 50 8.84 10.28 -7.00
CA GLN A 50 9.22 11.61 -7.48
C GLN A 50 8.84 11.85 -8.95
N ALA A 51 8.85 10.79 -9.77
CA ALA A 51 8.39 10.85 -11.15
C ALA A 51 6.85 10.88 -11.29
N GLY A 52 6.11 10.72 -10.19
CA GLY A 52 4.65 10.78 -10.16
C GLY A 52 3.94 9.42 -10.15
N ILE A 53 4.67 8.30 -10.00
CA ILE A 53 4.06 6.98 -9.83
C ILE A 53 3.54 6.88 -8.39
N GLN A 54 2.23 6.78 -8.23
CA GLN A 54 1.60 6.76 -6.90
C GLN A 54 1.56 5.34 -6.33
N ASN A 55 1.65 5.24 -5.00
CA ASN A 55 1.49 3.96 -4.32
C ASN A 55 0.05 3.43 -4.52
N PRO A 56 -0.15 2.18 -5.02
CA PRO A 56 -1.48 1.66 -5.28
C PRO A 56 -2.34 1.60 -4.01
N SER A 57 -3.60 2.05 -4.09
CA SER A 57 -4.52 1.92 -2.96
C SER A 57 -4.85 0.45 -2.69
N PRO A 58 -4.84 -0.01 -1.42
CA PRO A 58 -5.24 -1.38 -1.04
C PRO A 58 -6.68 -1.72 -1.41
N ARG A 59 -7.52 -0.69 -1.69
CA ARG A 59 -8.92 -0.85 -2.09
C ARG A 59 -9.10 -1.12 -3.59
N LEU A 60 -8.06 -0.95 -4.40
CA LEU A 60 -8.11 -1.28 -5.83
C LEU A 60 -8.28 -2.77 -6.04
N THR A 61 -9.10 -3.16 -7.01
CA THR A 61 -9.17 -4.56 -7.43
C THR A 61 -7.85 -4.95 -8.13
N PRO A 62 -7.44 -6.23 -8.10
CA PRO A 62 -6.16 -6.66 -8.66
C PRO A 62 -5.90 -6.18 -10.10
N LEU A 63 -6.89 -6.17 -10.99
CA LEU A 63 -6.72 -5.72 -12.39
C LEU A 63 -6.68 -4.20 -12.57
N SER A 64 -7.18 -3.44 -11.61
CA SER A 64 -7.20 -1.96 -11.64
C SER A 64 -5.89 -1.34 -11.15
N ARG A 65 -4.99 -2.17 -10.60
CA ARG A 65 -3.63 -1.75 -10.25
C ARG A 65 -2.86 -1.41 -11.51
N GLU A 66 -1.91 -0.51 -11.34
CA GLU A 66 -1.06 -0.04 -12.44
C GLU A 66 -0.03 -1.10 -12.81
N ALA A 67 0.11 -1.38 -14.10
CA ALA A 67 1.01 -2.40 -14.62
C ALA A 67 2.04 -1.79 -15.56
N ILE A 68 3.29 -2.21 -15.41
CA ILE A 68 4.42 -1.83 -16.24
C ILE A 68 4.37 -2.66 -17.52
N ILE A 69 4.39 -1.97 -18.65
CA ILE A 69 4.38 -2.54 -19.99
C ILE A 69 5.81 -2.62 -20.53
N SER A 70 6.58 -1.55 -20.39
CA SER A 70 7.95 -1.48 -20.90
C SER A 70 8.86 -0.56 -20.07
N LEU A 71 10.17 -0.84 -20.13
CA LEU A 71 11.22 0.02 -19.59
C LEU A 71 12.19 0.41 -20.72
N ASN A 72 12.25 1.70 -21.07
CA ASN A 72 12.95 2.23 -22.26
C ASN A 72 12.58 1.47 -23.55
N GLY A 73 11.31 1.09 -23.71
CA GLY A 73 10.83 0.34 -24.87
C GLY A 73 11.10 -1.17 -24.82
N ASN A 74 11.84 -1.68 -23.82
CA ASN A 74 11.97 -3.12 -23.59
C ASN A 74 10.75 -3.62 -22.84
N ARG A 75 9.97 -4.51 -23.45
CA ARG A 75 8.78 -5.08 -22.82
C ARG A 75 9.15 -5.89 -21.58
N ILE A 76 8.40 -5.65 -20.50
CA ILE A 76 8.56 -6.37 -19.24
C ILE A 76 7.43 -7.37 -19.08
N THR A 77 7.77 -8.65 -19.16
CA THR A 77 6.77 -9.74 -19.16
C THR A 77 6.71 -10.54 -17.86
N SER A 78 7.76 -10.51 -17.05
CA SER A 78 7.82 -11.22 -15.78
C SER A 78 8.61 -10.44 -14.73
N VAL A 79 8.41 -10.80 -13.47
CA VAL A 79 9.16 -10.22 -12.34
C VAL A 79 10.68 -10.43 -12.50
N ASP A 80 11.10 -11.61 -12.96
CA ASP A 80 12.53 -11.89 -13.21
C ASP A 80 13.08 -11.03 -14.35
N ASN A 81 12.29 -10.82 -15.40
CA ASN A 81 12.66 -9.94 -16.50
C ASN A 81 12.79 -8.48 -16.05
N TYR A 82 11.91 -8.03 -15.14
CA TYR A 82 12.02 -6.71 -14.52
C TYR A 82 13.33 -6.52 -13.75
N TYR A 83 13.65 -7.42 -12.81
CA TYR A 83 14.84 -7.27 -11.97
C TYR A 83 16.15 -7.51 -12.74
N SER A 84 16.17 -8.46 -13.68
CA SER A 84 17.32 -8.65 -14.56
C SER A 84 17.58 -7.41 -15.41
N TYR A 85 16.54 -6.75 -15.95
CA TYR A 85 16.71 -5.49 -16.67
C TYR A 85 17.29 -4.39 -15.78
N LEU A 86 16.75 -4.21 -14.56
CA LEU A 86 17.27 -3.21 -13.62
C LEU A 86 18.76 -3.42 -13.29
N SER A 87 19.21 -4.67 -13.18
CA SER A 87 20.61 -4.98 -12.89
C SER A 87 21.59 -4.55 -13.99
N THR A 88 21.10 -4.37 -15.23
CA THR A 88 21.92 -3.88 -16.36
C THR A 88 22.05 -2.37 -16.40
N LEU A 89 21.22 -1.65 -15.64
CA LEU A 89 21.15 -0.20 -15.69
C LEU A 89 22.28 0.46 -14.90
N LYS A 90 22.73 1.60 -15.39
CA LYS A 90 23.71 2.45 -14.71
C LYS A 90 22.98 3.56 -13.95
N THR A 91 23.55 3.96 -12.81
CA THR A 91 23.05 5.09 -12.02
C THR A 91 23.13 6.42 -12.78
N ASN A 92 22.34 7.41 -12.36
CA ASN A 92 22.25 8.76 -12.94
C ASN A 92 21.79 8.82 -14.41
N ARG A 93 21.00 7.83 -14.85
CA ARG A 93 20.31 7.86 -16.15
C ARG A 93 18.80 7.95 -15.98
N THR A 94 18.11 8.58 -16.91
CA THR A 94 16.64 8.57 -16.94
C THR A 94 16.15 7.31 -17.63
N ILE A 95 15.15 6.67 -17.05
CA ILE A 95 14.47 5.48 -17.55
C ILE A 95 13.01 5.84 -17.79
N ASN A 96 12.54 5.60 -19.00
CA ASN A 96 11.13 5.73 -19.34
C ASN A 96 10.41 4.47 -18.88
N VAL A 97 9.56 4.61 -17.87
CA VAL A 97 8.67 3.58 -17.37
C VAL A 97 7.31 3.77 -18.03
N GLU A 98 6.98 2.89 -18.96
CA GLU A 98 5.66 2.87 -19.62
C GLU A 98 4.73 1.94 -18.86
N THR A 99 3.59 2.47 -18.42
CA THR A 99 2.55 1.73 -17.71
C THR A 99 1.23 1.80 -18.46
N ASN A 100 0.25 1.01 -18.02
CA ASN A 100 -1.12 1.10 -18.53
C ASN A 100 -1.86 2.40 -18.14
N LYS A 101 -1.26 3.28 -17.32
CA LYS A 101 -1.84 4.57 -16.92
C LYS A 101 -1.08 5.78 -17.47
N GLY A 102 0.19 5.63 -17.81
CA GLY A 102 1.00 6.73 -18.32
C GLY A 102 2.45 6.33 -18.60
N VAL A 103 3.24 7.33 -18.97
CA VAL A 103 4.70 7.19 -19.16
C VAL A 103 5.40 8.11 -18.18
N TYR A 104 6.34 7.55 -17.42
CA TYR A 104 7.05 8.24 -16.36
C TYR A 104 8.55 8.25 -16.63
N SER A 105 9.18 9.41 -16.45
CA SER A 105 10.64 9.56 -16.57
C SER A 105 11.27 9.42 -15.19
N VAL A 106 11.81 8.24 -14.89
CA VAL A 106 12.35 7.90 -13.58
C VAL A 106 13.88 7.96 -13.60
N SER A 107 14.50 8.69 -12.67
CA SER A 107 15.95 8.69 -12.52
C SER A 107 16.44 7.38 -11.87
N ALA A 108 17.41 6.72 -12.48
CA ALA A 108 18.07 5.53 -11.96
C ALA A 108 18.97 5.91 -10.77
N ARG A 109 18.48 5.77 -9.53
CA ARG A 109 19.28 5.93 -8.32
C ARG A 109 19.78 4.58 -7.81
N GLY A 110 20.98 4.58 -7.24
CA GLY A 110 21.54 3.40 -6.58
C GLY A 110 20.97 3.24 -5.17
N ASN A 111 20.75 2.00 -4.75
CA ASN A 111 20.51 1.66 -3.35
C ASN A 111 21.83 1.66 -2.55
N ALA A 112 21.78 1.32 -1.26
CA ALA A 112 22.96 1.26 -0.38
C ALA A 112 24.06 0.28 -0.86
N LEU A 113 23.73 -0.65 -1.77
CA LEU A 113 24.63 -1.62 -2.37
C LEU A 113 25.12 -1.20 -3.77
N GLY A 114 24.78 0.01 -4.22
CA GLY A 114 25.15 0.55 -5.53
C GLY A 114 24.35 -0.01 -6.71
N GLN A 115 23.33 -0.84 -6.47
CA GLN A 115 22.46 -1.39 -7.51
C GLN A 115 21.30 -0.44 -7.81
N VAL A 116 20.89 -0.34 -9.07
CA VAL A 116 19.77 0.52 -9.46
C VAL A 116 18.46 0.00 -8.84
N ASP A 117 17.80 0.83 -8.03
CA ASP A 117 16.46 0.57 -7.51
C ASP A 117 15.57 1.77 -7.83
N LEU A 118 14.51 1.53 -8.61
CA LEU A 118 13.53 2.57 -8.95
C LEU A 118 12.55 2.83 -7.79
N GLY A 119 12.55 1.96 -6.78
CA GLY A 119 11.59 1.96 -5.67
C GLY A 119 10.22 1.41 -6.05
N LEU A 120 10.13 0.63 -7.12
CA LEU A 120 8.93 -0.12 -7.47
C LEU A 120 9.09 -1.57 -7.01
N ARG A 121 8.12 -2.08 -6.25
CA ARG A 121 7.98 -3.51 -5.99
C ARG A 121 6.91 -4.05 -6.91
N VAL A 122 7.21 -5.12 -7.63
CA VAL A 122 6.33 -5.65 -8.69
C VAL A 122 5.97 -7.10 -8.44
N TYR A 123 4.89 -7.56 -9.05
CA TYR A 123 4.48 -8.96 -9.09
C TYR A 123 3.82 -9.25 -10.43
N ASP A 124 3.69 -10.53 -10.79
CA ASP A 124 3.05 -10.90 -12.05
C ASP A 124 1.60 -10.39 -12.09
N THR A 125 1.21 -9.80 -13.22
CA THR A 125 -0.11 -9.21 -13.37
C THR A 125 -1.21 -10.26 -13.13
N PRO A 126 -2.17 -9.99 -12.24
CA PRO A 126 -3.23 -10.93 -11.93
C PRO A 126 -4.15 -11.12 -13.15
N ARG A 127 -4.68 -12.33 -13.35
CA ARG A 127 -5.60 -12.65 -14.47
C ARG A 127 -7.07 -12.44 -14.15
N SER A 128 -7.41 -12.12 -12.91
CA SER A 128 -8.80 -11.93 -12.44
C SER A 128 -8.86 -10.84 -11.37
N ASN A 129 -10.05 -10.31 -11.12
CA ASN A 129 -10.30 -9.37 -10.02
C ASN A 129 -10.44 -10.04 -8.64
N LEU A 130 -10.24 -11.36 -8.55
CA LEU A 130 -10.36 -12.09 -7.29
C LEU A 130 -9.17 -11.75 -6.39
N ARG A 131 -9.49 -11.20 -5.21
CA ARG A 131 -8.53 -11.03 -4.12
C ARG A 131 -8.34 -12.38 -3.45
N LYS A 132 -7.12 -12.89 -3.48
CA LYS A 132 -6.78 -14.14 -2.84
C LYS A 132 -6.33 -13.86 -1.40
N GLY A 133 -6.67 -14.77 -0.49
CA GLY A 133 -6.17 -14.73 0.88
C GLY A 133 -4.74 -15.30 0.96
N LEU A 134 -4.13 -15.19 2.15
CA LEU A 134 -2.80 -15.73 2.42
C LEU A 134 -2.69 -17.22 2.10
N ASP A 135 -3.76 -17.98 2.31
CA ASP A 135 -3.81 -19.43 2.02
C ASP A 135 -3.63 -19.76 0.53
N LEU A 136 -3.94 -18.80 -0.35
CA LEU A 136 -3.87 -18.96 -1.80
C LEU A 136 -2.68 -18.21 -2.43
N GLU A 137 -2.27 -17.08 -1.87
CA GLU A 137 -1.10 -16.31 -2.35
C GLU A 137 0.22 -16.75 -1.70
N GLY A 138 0.14 -17.33 -0.51
CA GLY A 138 1.28 -17.56 0.37
C GLY A 138 1.78 -16.27 1.04
N GLY A 139 2.59 -16.44 2.08
CA GLY A 139 3.18 -15.38 2.88
C GLY A 139 3.21 -15.72 4.36
N THR A 140 3.31 -14.72 5.22
CA THR A 140 3.52 -14.91 6.66
C THR A 140 2.42 -14.24 7.47
N ARG A 141 1.91 -14.98 8.46
CA ARG A 141 0.96 -14.53 9.46
C ARG A 141 1.68 -14.39 10.80
N VAL A 142 1.59 -13.22 11.41
CA VAL A 142 2.18 -12.94 12.73
C VAL A 142 1.09 -12.51 13.68
N LEU A 143 1.08 -13.13 14.86
CA LEU A 143 0.25 -12.74 15.98
C LEU A 143 1.15 -12.10 17.03
N LEU A 144 0.95 -10.80 17.27
CA LEU A 144 1.67 -10.03 18.27
C LEU A 144 0.80 -9.83 19.51
N ARG A 145 1.42 -9.95 20.68
CA ARG A 145 0.79 -9.67 21.97
C ARG A 145 1.42 -8.43 22.60
N PRO A 146 0.62 -7.45 23.06
CA PRO A 146 1.11 -6.38 23.91
C PRO A 146 1.65 -6.95 25.24
N ALA A 147 2.83 -6.50 25.67
CA ALA A 147 3.44 -6.95 26.93
C ALA A 147 2.61 -6.56 28.18
N GLU A 148 1.76 -5.54 28.05
CA GLU A 148 0.86 -5.07 29.10
C GLU A 148 -0.55 -4.87 28.53
N PRO A 149 -1.62 -5.04 29.32
CA PRO A 149 -2.98 -4.74 28.89
C PRO A 149 -3.12 -3.28 28.46
N VAL A 150 -3.67 -3.07 27.26
CA VAL A 150 -3.78 -1.74 26.65
C VAL A 150 -5.20 -1.42 26.26
N GLY A 151 -5.55 -0.13 26.39
CA GLY A 151 -6.81 0.38 25.89
C GLY A 151 -6.89 0.34 24.37
N LYS A 152 -8.12 0.38 23.84
CA LYS A 152 -8.39 0.33 22.40
C LYS A 152 -7.66 1.43 21.62
N ASP A 153 -7.62 2.65 22.15
CA ASP A 153 -6.97 3.78 21.47
C ASP A 153 -5.47 3.54 21.30
N THR A 154 -4.79 3.03 22.34
CA THR A 154 -3.37 2.69 22.28
C THR A 154 -3.11 1.56 21.29
N LEU A 155 -4.00 0.56 21.24
CA LEU A 155 -3.91 -0.55 20.29
C LEU A 155 -4.08 -0.06 18.85
N ASP A 156 -5.06 0.80 18.58
CA ASP A 156 -5.29 1.39 17.26
C ASP A 156 -4.10 2.25 16.81
N ILE A 157 -3.51 3.05 17.71
CA ILE A 157 -2.27 3.80 17.43
C ILE A 157 -1.12 2.85 17.10
N THR A 158 -1.00 1.75 17.84
CA THR A 158 0.05 0.75 17.62
C THR A 158 -0.13 0.06 16.26
N ILE A 159 -1.36 -0.26 15.88
CA ILE A 159 -1.70 -0.81 14.57
C ILE A 159 -1.33 0.17 13.45
N ASP A 160 -1.69 1.45 13.57
CA ASP A 160 -1.36 2.47 12.57
C ASP A 160 0.16 2.67 12.44
N ASN A 161 0.88 2.66 13.57
CA ASN A 161 2.34 2.74 13.59
C ASN A 161 2.98 1.54 12.86
N LEU A 162 2.50 0.32 13.13
CA LEU A 162 2.99 -0.89 12.45
C LEU A 162 2.70 -0.85 10.95
N LYS A 163 1.51 -0.40 10.53
CA LYS A 163 1.18 -0.23 9.12
C LYS A 163 2.13 0.73 8.42
N GLU A 164 2.39 1.89 9.00
CA GLU A 164 3.28 2.88 8.36
C GLU A 164 4.73 2.36 8.30
N ARG A 165 5.20 1.68 9.34
CA ARG A 165 6.53 1.04 9.32
C ARG A 165 6.64 -0.01 8.21
N LEU A 166 5.66 -0.91 8.09
CA LEU A 166 5.64 -1.91 7.03
C LEU A 166 5.59 -1.26 5.63
N ASN A 167 4.84 -0.18 5.46
CA ASN A 167 4.81 0.61 4.23
C ASN A 167 6.19 1.17 3.85
N VAL A 168 6.96 1.68 4.83
CA VAL A 168 8.32 2.20 4.64
C VAL A 168 9.31 1.10 4.19
N TYR A 169 9.05 -0.15 4.55
CA TYR A 169 9.78 -1.30 4.02
C TYR A 169 9.28 -1.78 2.65
N GLY A 170 8.31 -1.09 2.05
CA GLY A 170 7.73 -1.43 0.76
C GLY A 170 6.64 -2.50 0.84
N LEU A 171 6.15 -2.81 2.04
CA LEU A 171 5.08 -3.78 2.26
C LEU A 171 3.74 -3.05 2.39
N SER A 172 3.16 -2.64 1.26
CA SER A 172 1.88 -1.90 1.24
C SER A 172 0.64 -2.78 1.18
N ASP A 173 0.79 -4.06 0.84
CA ASP A 173 -0.30 -5.05 0.81
C ASP A 173 -0.30 -5.87 2.11
N VAL A 174 -0.31 -5.16 3.24
CA VAL A 174 -0.32 -5.76 4.59
C VAL A 174 -1.67 -5.57 5.26
N SER A 175 -2.15 -6.64 5.87
CA SER A 175 -3.36 -6.65 6.68
C SER A 175 -2.93 -6.60 8.14
N VAL A 176 -3.14 -5.47 8.81
CA VAL A 176 -2.87 -5.31 10.25
C VAL A 176 -4.18 -5.00 10.95
N ARG A 177 -4.61 -5.90 11.84
CA ARG A 177 -5.93 -5.86 12.50
C ARG A 177 -5.81 -6.26 13.97
N ALA A 178 -6.68 -5.69 14.80
CA ALA A 178 -6.89 -6.18 16.16
C ALA A 178 -7.53 -7.57 16.12
N ALA A 179 -7.11 -8.44 17.01
CA ALA A 179 -7.71 -9.74 17.29
C ALA A 179 -7.85 -9.90 18.80
N SER A 180 -8.83 -10.68 19.25
CA SER A 180 -8.99 -11.01 20.66
C SER A 180 -9.27 -12.49 20.81
N ASP A 181 -8.80 -13.09 21.89
CA ASP A 181 -9.17 -14.46 22.23
C ASP A 181 -10.53 -14.50 22.98
N LEU A 182 -10.98 -15.71 23.32
CA LEU A 182 -12.20 -15.91 24.11
C LEU A 182 -12.06 -15.43 25.56
N SER A 183 -10.83 -15.22 26.02
CA SER A 183 -10.49 -14.71 27.35
C SER A 183 -10.55 -13.17 27.41
N GLY A 184 -10.63 -12.50 26.26
CA GLY A 184 -10.63 -11.04 26.13
C GLY A 184 -9.24 -10.40 26.03
N GLU A 185 -8.18 -11.21 25.88
CA GLU A 185 -6.83 -10.72 25.66
C GLU A 185 -6.69 -10.13 24.26
N ASN A 186 -5.99 -9.00 24.16
CA ASN A 186 -5.82 -8.28 22.90
C ASN A 186 -4.56 -8.76 22.17
N PHE A 187 -4.70 -8.97 20.87
CA PHE A 187 -3.64 -9.33 19.95
C PHE A 187 -3.67 -8.41 18.72
N ILE A 188 -2.54 -8.33 18.04
CA ILE A 188 -2.42 -7.69 16.73
C ILE A 188 -2.07 -8.77 15.72
N LEU A 189 -2.97 -8.99 14.78
CA LEU A 189 -2.79 -9.91 13.67
C LEU A 189 -2.23 -9.15 12.47
N ILE A 190 -1.08 -9.59 11.98
CA ILE A 190 -0.40 -9.10 10.78
C ILE A 190 -0.38 -10.22 9.74
N GLU A 191 -0.85 -9.96 8.53
CA GLU A 191 -0.74 -10.86 7.39
C GLU A 191 0.00 -10.14 6.26
N ILE A 192 1.10 -10.74 5.79
CA ILE A 192 2.00 -10.18 4.79
C ILE A 192 2.14 -11.19 3.65
N ALA A 193 1.61 -10.84 2.48
CA ALA A 193 1.64 -11.73 1.31
C ALA A 193 3.04 -11.80 0.68
N GLY A 194 3.52 -13.02 0.43
CA GLY A 194 4.78 -13.28 -0.29
C GLY A 194 6.07 -12.87 0.43
N VAL A 195 6.07 -12.78 1.76
CA VAL A 195 7.25 -12.50 2.59
C VAL A 195 7.49 -13.67 3.53
N THR A 196 8.76 -14.04 3.78
CA THR A 196 9.10 -15.18 4.64
C THR A 196 9.11 -14.82 6.12
N GLU A 197 9.12 -15.84 6.98
CA GLU A 197 9.19 -15.65 8.43
C GLU A 197 10.45 -14.88 8.87
N GLU A 198 11.62 -15.19 8.31
CA GLU A 198 12.87 -14.52 8.68
C GLU A 198 12.86 -13.04 8.30
N GLU A 199 12.33 -12.71 7.11
CA GLU A 199 12.19 -11.34 6.65
C GLU A 199 11.26 -10.56 7.58
N VAL A 200 10.10 -11.12 7.95
CA VAL A 200 9.17 -10.45 8.87
C VAL A 200 9.78 -10.28 10.26
N LYS A 201 10.53 -11.27 10.75
CA LYS A 201 11.18 -11.20 12.06
C LYS A 201 12.22 -10.08 12.11
N ASP A 202 13.05 -9.90 11.08
CA ASP A 202 14.00 -8.78 11.01
C ASP A 202 13.27 -7.43 11.00
N LEU A 203 12.17 -7.32 10.25
CA LEU A 203 11.38 -6.10 10.15
C LEU A 203 10.72 -5.72 11.49
N LEU A 204 10.18 -6.70 12.22
CA LEU A 204 9.52 -6.48 13.50
C LEU A 204 10.50 -6.27 14.66
N ALA A 205 11.70 -6.86 14.60
CA ALA A 205 12.72 -6.72 15.64
C ALA A 205 13.36 -5.33 15.69
N ARG A 206 13.34 -4.58 14.59
CA ARG A 206 13.85 -3.20 14.55
C ARG A 206 13.01 -2.31 15.46
N GLN A 207 13.67 -1.46 16.25
CA GLN A 207 13.00 -0.65 17.27
C GLN A 207 12.15 0.51 16.69
N GLY A 208 12.32 0.86 15.41
CA GLY A 208 11.62 2.00 14.80
C GLY A 208 12.24 3.31 15.29
N LYS A 209 13.08 3.96 14.50
CA LYS A 209 13.75 5.22 14.87
C LYS A 209 13.25 6.36 14.01
N PHE A 210 12.54 7.32 14.60
CA PHE A 210 12.14 8.55 13.92
C PHE A 210 13.18 9.65 14.17
N GLU A 211 13.60 10.34 13.10
CA GLU A 211 14.50 11.50 13.17
C GLU A 211 14.00 12.59 12.23
N ALA A 212 13.95 13.83 12.72
CA ALA A 212 13.78 14.99 11.86
C ALA A 212 15.13 15.69 11.65
N LYS A 213 15.53 15.88 10.40
CA LYS A 213 16.83 16.44 10.02
C LYS A 213 16.66 17.72 9.21
N VAL A 214 17.60 18.64 9.38
CA VAL A 214 17.74 19.84 8.56
C VAL A 214 19.16 19.81 8.03
N GLY A 215 19.28 19.71 6.70
CA GLY A 215 20.53 19.36 6.05
C GLY A 215 21.01 18.00 6.55
N ASN A 216 22.20 17.95 7.14
CA ASN A 216 22.77 16.75 7.75
C ASN A 216 22.65 16.72 9.29
N GLU A 217 22.07 17.75 9.92
CA GLU A 217 21.96 17.86 11.37
C GLU A 217 20.60 17.33 11.85
N THR A 218 20.58 16.52 12.91
CA THR A 218 19.33 16.01 13.50
C THR A 218 18.78 17.01 14.50
N VAL A 219 17.56 17.47 14.24
CA VAL A 219 16.87 18.49 15.03
C VAL A 219 16.22 17.85 16.26
N PHE A 220 15.40 16.82 16.05
CA PHE A 220 14.75 16.08 17.13
C PHE A 220 14.46 14.62 16.75
N PHE A 221 14.43 13.78 17.77
CA PHE A 221 14.15 12.35 17.74
C PHE A 221 12.69 12.08 18.14
N GLY A 222 12.08 11.07 17.52
CA GLY A 222 10.75 10.62 17.94
C GLY A 222 10.78 9.79 19.21
N GLY A 223 9.60 9.36 19.64
CA GLY A 223 9.42 8.64 20.89
C GLY A 223 9.55 9.54 22.11
N LYS A 224 9.64 8.95 23.31
CA LYS A 224 9.56 9.67 24.61
C LYS A 224 10.73 10.63 24.91
N LYS A 225 11.67 10.84 23.98
CA LYS A 225 12.89 11.62 24.23
C LYS A 225 12.69 13.11 23.94
N ASP A 226 12.52 13.48 22.67
CA ASP A 226 12.42 14.89 22.28
C ASP A 226 11.00 15.33 21.98
N ILE A 227 10.16 14.46 21.41
CA ILE A 227 8.76 14.76 21.12
C ILE A 227 7.91 14.21 22.26
N THR A 228 7.51 15.09 23.17
CA THR A 228 6.79 14.72 24.40
C THR A 228 5.30 14.50 24.14
N TYR A 229 4.73 15.18 23.14
CA TYR A 229 3.32 15.07 22.80
C TYR A 229 3.04 15.37 21.32
N VAL A 230 2.12 14.61 20.73
CA VAL A 230 1.59 14.86 19.39
C VAL A 230 0.07 14.99 19.52
N CYS A 231 -0.47 16.18 19.26
CA CYS A 231 -1.89 16.41 19.42
C CYS A 231 -2.70 15.65 18.35
N ARG A 232 -3.70 14.89 18.82
CA ARG A 232 -4.67 14.14 17.98
C ARG A 232 -6.14 14.47 18.29
N THR A 233 -6.39 15.35 19.25
CA THR A 233 -7.74 15.81 19.59
C THR A 233 -8.18 16.93 18.67
N ALA A 234 -9.50 17.15 18.55
CA ALA A 234 -10.06 18.18 17.68
C ALA A 234 -9.65 19.61 18.09
N ASP A 235 -9.21 19.81 19.33
CA ASP A 235 -8.85 21.13 19.87
C ASP A 235 -7.54 21.69 19.28
N CYS A 236 -6.62 20.81 18.88
CA CYS A 236 -5.29 21.18 18.37
C CYS A 236 -4.84 20.34 17.17
N SER A 237 -5.79 19.68 16.50
CA SER A 237 -5.57 19.03 15.22
C SER A 237 -6.85 18.97 14.40
N GLY A 238 -6.72 19.10 13.08
CA GLY A 238 -7.86 19.00 12.17
C GLY A 238 -7.64 19.77 10.88
N ILE A 239 -8.75 20.05 10.18
CA ILE A 239 -8.74 20.98 9.06
C ILE A 239 -8.41 22.37 9.60
N ASP A 240 -7.50 23.07 8.94
CA ASP A 240 -7.11 24.44 9.30
C ASP A 240 -8.35 25.35 9.24
N PRO A 241 -8.78 25.96 10.37
CA PRO A 241 -9.98 26.78 10.40
C PRO A 241 -9.80 28.11 9.63
N SER A 242 -8.55 28.56 9.44
CA SER A 242 -8.23 29.83 8.78
C SER A 242 -8.17 29.69 7.25
N ARG A 243 -7.67 28.55 6.77
CA ARG A 243 -7.53 28.27 5.32
C ARG A 243 -8.64 27.39 4.78
N GLY A 244 -9.13 26.45 5.58
CA GLY A 244 -10.24 25.55 5.26
C GLY A 244 -10.02 24.71 4.00
N CYS A 245 -11.10 24.53 3.26
CA CYS A 245 -11.13 23.90 1.94
C CYS A 245 -11.48 24.93 0.88
N ALA A 246 -10.68 25.01 -0.18
CA ALA A 246 -10.90 25.89 -1.31
C ALA A 246 -11.05 25.09 -2.61
N GLN A 247 -11.80 25.65 -3.55
CA GLN A 247 -11.90 25.08 -4.89
C GLN A 247 -10.61 25.39 -5.67
N THR A 248 -10.09 24.38 -6.36
CA THR A 248 -8.90 24.46 -7.23
C THR A 248 -9.33 24.16 -8.67
N GLN A 249 -8.45 24.42 -9.65
CA GLN A 249 -8.75 24.17 -11.07
C GLN A 249 -9.15 22.71 -11.38
N SER A 250 -8.71 21.76 -10.56
CA SER A 250 -8.93 20.32 -10.75
C SER A 250 -9.79 19.66 -9.65
N GLY A 251 -10.44 20.44 -8.77
CA GLY A 251 -11.29 19.90 -7.70
C GLY A 251 -11.29 20.78 -6.46
N TYR A 252 -11.04 20.18 -5.30
CA TYR A 252 -10.95 20.86 -4.00
C TYR A 252 -9.60 20.56 -3.35
N GLY A 253 -9.02 21.56 -2.69
CA GLY A 253 -7.84 21.43 -1.85
C GLY A 253 -8.18 21.87 -0.42
N CYS A 254 -7.77 21.09 0.57
CA CYS A 254 -7.90 21.45 1.98
C CYS A 254 -6.53 21.46 2.64
N SER A 255 -6.42 22.19 3.73
CA SER A 255 -5.23 22.18 4.58
C SER A 255 -5.56 21.66 5.98
N PHE A 256 -4.60 20.98 6.60
CA PHE A 256 -4.68 20.57 7.99
C PHE A 256 -3.61 21.27 8.82
N PHE A 257 -3.81 21.24 10.13
CA PHE A 257 -2.78 21.54 11.11
C PHE A 257 -2.83 20.55 12.26
N PHE A 258 -1.70 20.36 12.94
CA PHE A 258 -1.65 19.80 14.29
C PHE A 258 -0.43 20.32 15.03
N THR A 259 -0.49 20.31 16.36
CA THR A 259 0.62 20.77 17.20
C THR A 259 1.40 19.61 17.79
N ILE A 260 2.73 19.74 17.82
CA ILE A 260 3.63 18.87 18.58
C ILE A 260 4.29 19.65 19.72
N THR A 261 4.61 18.94 20.79
CA THR A 261 5.39 19.48 21.91
C THR A 261 6.77 18.85 21.93
N LEU A 262 7.79 19.69 21.93
CA LEU A 262 9.20 19.33 22.08
C LEU A 262 9.67 19.50 23.53
N SER A 263 10.69 18.73 23.91
CA SER A 263 11.48 19.03 25.10
C SER A 263 12.26 20.32 24.93
N SER A 264 12.66 20.95 26.04
CA SER A 264 13.44 22.18 26.02
C SER A 264 14.76 21.99 25.28
N GLU A 265 15.43 20.85 25.47
CA GLU A 265 16.70 20.54 24.80
C GLU A 265 16.53 20.39 23.29
N ALA A 266 15.39 19.83 22.84
CA ALA A 266 15.07 19.70 21.43
C ALA A 266 14.71 21.05 20.80
N ALA A 267 13.97 21.90 21.52
CA ALA A 267 13.65 23.26 21.09
C ALA A 267 14.91 24.12 20.95
N GLU A 268 15.86 24.01 21.88
CA GLU A 268 17.16 24.71 21.81
C GLU A 268 18.01 24.23 20.65
N ARG A 269 18.11 22.90 20.43
CA ARG A 269 18.81 22.35 19.25
C ARG A 269 18.18 22.86 17.96
N GLN A 270 16.85 22.87 17.89
CA GLN A 270 16.12 23.38 16.73
C GLN A 270 16.44 24.84 16.47
N ALA A 271 16.43 25.69 17.49
CA ALA A 271 16.79 27.10 17.37
C ALA A 271 18.22 27.28 16.84
N ALA A 272 19.20 26.55 17.40
CA ALA A 272 20.60 26.66 17.00
C ALA A 272 20.86 26.23 15.55
N ILE A 273 20.13 25.22 15.07
CA ILE A 273 20.22 24.76 13.68
C ILE A 273 19.54 25.76 12.74
N THR A 274 18.32 26.20 13.06
CA THR A 274 17.57 27.11 12.19
C THR A 274 18.17 28.52 12.12
N ASP A 275 18.90 28.97 13.14
CA ASP A 275 19.57 30.28 13.15
C ASP A 275 20.59 30.44 12.00
N LYS A 276 21.24 29.34 11.61
CA LYS A 276 22.22 29.30 10.52
C LYS A 276 21.58 29.47 9.13
N LEU A 277 20.27 29.29 9.01
CA LEU A 277 19.56 29.26 7.72
C LEU A 277 19.19 30.66 7.23
N SER A 278 19.16 30.85 5.91
CA SER A 278 18.65 32.08 5.31
C SER A 278 17.13 32.01 5.13
N VAL A 279 16.49 33.18 5.06
CA VAL A 279 15.04 33.28 4.82
C VAL A 279 14.80 33.42 3.33
N VAL A 280 13.92 32.59 2.80
CA VAL A 280 13.47 32.58 1.41
C VAL A 280 11.99 32.94 1.38
N SER A 281 11.63 33.94 0.60
CA SER A 281 10.25 34.37 0.43
C SER A 281 9.68 33.81 -0.86
N GLU A 282 8.57 33.09 -0.77
CA GLU A 282 7.89 32.46 -1.90
C GLU A 282 6.37 32.66 -1.71
N ASP A 283 5.69 33.17 -2.74
CA ASP A 283 4.23 33.40 -2.74
C ASP A 283 3.69 34.14 -1.51
N GLY A 284 4.40 35.17 -1.06
CA GLY A 284 4.01 35.99 0.10
C GLY A 284 4.19 35.30 1.46
N SER A 285 4.76 34.09 1.50
CA SER A 285 5.14 33.37 2.71
C SER A 285 6.66 33.34 2.86
N ALA A 286 7.16 33.42 4.09
CA ALA A 286 8.59 33.37 4.39
C ALA A 286 8.95 32.02 5.02
N TYR A 287 9.87 31.29 4.39
CA TYR A 287 10.38 30.00 4.83
C TYR A 287 11.90 30.06 5.03
N LEU A 288 12.48 29.06 5.66
CA LEU A 288 13.93 28.88 5.71
C LEU A 288 14.44 28.19 4.43
N SER A 289 15.71 28.39 4.13
CA SER A 289 16.38 27.87 2.93
C SER A 289 16.43 26.35 2.83
N GLU A 290 16.23 25.64 3.95
CA GLU A 290 16.24 24.19 4.01
C GLU A 290 14.92 23.63 4.51
N ASN A 291 14.63 22.40 4.08
CA ASN A 291 13.46 21.64 4.51
C ASN A 291 13.80 20.79 5.74
N LEU A 292 12.78 20.53 6.55
CA LEU A 292 12.79 19.52 7.59
C LEU A 292 12.49 18.16 6.95
N LEU A 293 13.52 17.31 6.84
CA LEU A 293 13.43 15.96 6.31
C LEU A 293 13.05 14.99 7.43
N LEU A 294 12.00 14.20 7.22
CA LEU A 294 11.51 13.22 8.18
C LEU A 294 12.04 11.83 7.81
N TYR A 295 12.70 11.17 8.75
CA TYR A 295 13.26 9.83 8.58
C TYR A 295 12.59 8.84 9.53
N LEU A 296 12.33 7.64 9.02
CA LEU A 296 11.94 6.47 9.82
C LEU A 296 12.89 5.31 9.48
N ASP A 297 13.61 4.79 10.47
CA ASP A 297 14.61 3.74 10.29
C ASP A 297 15.62 4.08 9.18
N ASP A 298 16.16 5.31 9.22
CA ASP A 298 17.11 5.90 8.25
C ASP A 298 16.58 6.06 6.81
N LYS A 299 15.29 5.80 6.58
CA LYS A 299 14.62 6.07 5.30
C LYS A 299 13.83 7.37 5.37
N GLU A 300 14.06 8.26 4.42
CA GLU A 300 13.27 9.48 4.30
C GLU A 300 11.82 9.11 3.98
N VAL A 301 10.85 9.60 4.75
CA VAL A 301 9.43 9.30 4.59
C VAL A 301 8.58 10.49 4.18
N ASP A 302 9.02 11.71 4.51
CA ASP A 302 8.35 12.96 4.16
C ASP A 302 9.31 14.14 4.29
N SER A 303 8.90 15.31 3.78
CA SER A 303 9.64 16.57 3.94
C SER A 303 8.70 17.74 4.18
N LEU A 304 9.07 18.65 5.06
CA LEU A 304 8.28 19.82 5.44
C LEU A 304 9.09 21.10 5.26
N ARG A 305 8.44 22.17 4.81
CA ARG A 305 9.05 23.51 4.82
C ARG A 305 9.05 24.07 6.24
N ILE A 306 10.09 24.83 6.60
CA ILE A 306 10.22 25.45 7.92
C ILE A 306 9.86 26.93 7.80
N GLY A 307 8.93 27.39 8.63
CA GLY A 307 8.54 28.80 8.66
C GLY A 307 9.67 29.70 9.18
N ALA A 308 9.81 30.90 8.61
CA ALA A 308 10.85 31.85 8.99
C ALA A 308 10.76 32.30 10.46
N GLU A 309 9.57 32.20 11.07
CA GLU A 309 9.33 32.49 12.48
C GLU A 309 10.06 31.56 13.45
N LEU A 310 10.51 30.39 12.99
CA LEU A 310 11.26 29.42 13.79
C LEU A 310 12.78 29.64 13.73
N LYS A 311 13.27 30.63 12.99
CA LYS A 311 14.70 30.96 12.91
C LYS A 311 15.25 31.40 14.27
N GLY A 312 16.19 30.65 14.84
CA GLY A 312 16.88 31.05 16.09
C GLY A 312 15.97 31.12 17.31
N ARG A 313 14.73 30.60 17.23
CA ARG A 313 13.76 30.65 18.32
C ARG A 313 13.55 29.27 18.92
N ALA A 314 13.82 29.15 20.21
CA ALA A 314 13.53 27.93 20.97
C ALA A 314 12.04 27.88 21.30
N THR A 315 11.29 27.14 20.50
CA THR A 315 9.84 26.94 20.67
C THR A 315 9.56 25.49 21.01
N THR A 316 8.93 25.25 22.16
CA THR A 316 8.51 23.90 22.56
C THR A 316 7.19 23.49 21.92
N SER A 317 6.37 24.40 21.42
CA SER A 317 5.09 24.10 20.78
C SER A 317 5.12 24.48 19.30
N ILE A 318 5.28 23.48 18.43
CA ILE A 318 5.40 23.69 16.98
C ILE A 318 4.12 23.24 16.28
N GLN A 319 3.59 24.09 15.40
CA GLN A 319 2.49 23.72 14.52
C GLN A 319 3.04 23.14 13.22
N ILE A 320 2.54 21.95 12.85
CA ILE A 320 2.79 21.31 11.57
C ILE A 320 1.55 21.48 10.71
N SER A 321 1.74 21.90 9.46
CA SER A 321 0.66 22.04 8.49
C SER A 321 0.97 21.30 7.20
N GLY A 322 -0.08 20.97 6.47
CA GLY A 322 0.01 20.32 5.16
C GLY A 322 -1.34 20.33 4.46
N GLY A 323 -1.49 19.57 3.39
CA GLY A 323 -2.72 19.58 2.61
C GLY A 323 -3.06 18.26 1.95
N GLY A 324 -4.23 18.25 1.34
CA GLY A 324 -4.72 17.17 0.51
C GLY A 324 -5.73 17.71 -0.50
N SER A 325 -5.92 16.95 -1.58
CA SER A 325 -6.85 17.31 -2.64
C SER A 325 -7.79 16.16 -2.96
N GLY A 326 -8.90 16.49 -3.60
CA GLY A 326 -9.91 15.55 -4.03
C GLY A 326 -10.78 16.14 -5.13
N ARG A 327 -11.49 15.28 -5.88
CA ARG A 327 -12.41 15.74 -6.93
C ARG A 327 -13.64 16.41 -6.33
N THR A 328 -14.03 15.96 -5.13
CA THR A 328 -15.10 16.56 -4.34
C THR A 328 -14.56 17.13 -3.04
N GLN A 329 -15.28 18.06 -2.43
CA GLN A 329 -14.90 18.62 -1.12
C GLN A 329 -14.80 17.52 -0.05
N GLN A 330 -15.74 16.57 -0.03
CA GLN A 330 -15.74 15.47 0.95
C GLN A 330 -14.51 14.56 0.80
N GLU A 331 -14.13 14.28 -0.44
CA GLU A 331 -12.92 13.51 -0.75
C GLU A 331 -11.67 14.28 -0.32
N ALA A 332 -11.59 15.58 -0.63
CA ALA A 332 -10.48 16.44 -0.24
C ALA A 332 -10.30 16.49 1.29
N VAL A 333 -11.39 16.65 2.04
CA VAL A 333 -11.37 16.60 3.52
C VAL A 333 -10.85 15.24 4.00
N THR A 334 -11.36 14.14 3.43
CA THR A 334 -10.98 12.78 3.84
C THR A 334 -9.50 12.53 3.59
N THR A 335 -8.99 12.85 2.40
CA THR A 335 -7.58 12.74 2.03
C THR A 335 -6.70 13.60 2.93
N THR A 336 -7.12 14.84 3.20
CA THR A 336 -6.37 15.78 4.04
C THR A 336 -6.25 15.28 5.48
N LEU A 337 -7.34 14.77 6.06
CA LEU A 337 -7.32 14.17 7.39
C LEU A 337 -6.51 12.86 7.44
N GLN A 338 -6.50 12.08 6.35
CA GLN A 338 -5.65 10.89 6.25
C GLN A 338 -4.16 11.26 6.22
N ASN A 339 -3.77 12.28 5.44
CA ASN A 339 -2.41 12.80 5.40
C ASN A 339 -1.95 13.32 6.76
N MET A 340 -2.83 14.07 7.46
CA MET A 340 -2.58 14.54 8.82
C MET A 340 -2.32 13.38 9.78
N LYS A 341 -3.23 12.38 9.82
CA LYS A 341 -3.10 11.21 10.68
C LYS A 341 -1.84 10.42 10.35
N ARG A 342 -1.51 10.27 9.06
CA ARG A 342 -0.27 9.61 8.62
C ARG A 342 0.97 10.33 9.16
N LEU A 343 1.04 11.65 9.06
CA LEU A 343 2.16 12.42 9.60
C LEU A 343 2.24 12.35 11.13
N GLN A 344 1.11 12.45 11.83
CA GLN A 344 1.06 12.23 13.28
C GLN A 344 1.62 10.84 13.64
N THR A 345 1.19 9.80 12.93
CA THR A 345 1.69 8.43 13.10
C THR A 345 3.20 8.36 12.84
N ILE A 346 3.71 8.90 11.73
CA ILE A 346 5.15 8.94 11.43
C ILE A 346 5.97 9.59 12.55
N ILE A 347 5.46 10.66 13.15
CA ILE A 347 6.15 11.36 14.23
C ILE A 347 6.12 10.54 15.53
N ILE A 348 5.02 9.82 15.78
CA ILE A 348 4.84 8.94 16.95
C ILE A 348 5.65 7.63 16.81
N THR A 349 5.83 7.09 15.59
CA THR A 349 6.43 5.77 15.34
C THR A 349 7.88 5.63 15.82
N GLY A 350 8.56 6.71 16.21
CA GLY A 350 9.93 6.69 16.75
C GLY A 350 10.14 5.87 18.02
N SER A 351 9.06 5.39 18.63
CA SER A 351 9.05 4.23 19.52
C SER A 351 7.64 3.66 19.54
N LEU A 352 7.45 2.35 19.36
CA LEU A 352 6.13 1.75 19.55
C LEU A 352 5.58 2.15 20.94
N PRO A 353 4.31 2.60 21.06
CA PRO A 353 3.75 3.04 22.33
C PRO A 353 3.78 1.96 23.41
N VAL A 354 3.78 0.69 22.96
CA VAL A 354 3.74 -0.52 23.79
C VAL A 354 4.72 -1.53 23.22
N LYS A 355 5.40 -2.28 24.10
CA LYS A 355 6.24 -3.41 23.69
C LYS A 355 5.36 -4.55 23.18
N LEU A 356 5.75 -5.13 22.05
CA LEU A 356 5.04 -6.24 21.42
C LEU A 356 5.92 -7.49 21.45
N GLU A 357 5.32 -8.62 21.79
CA GLU A 357 5.95 -9.93 21.76
C GLU A 357 5.31 -10.77 20.67
N VAL A 358 6.11 -11.61 20.01
CA VAL A 358 5.59 -12.53 18.98
C VAL A 358 5.02 -13.74 19.69
N GLU A 359 3.68 -13.85 19.71
CA GLU A 359 2.97 -15.01 20.26
C GLU A 359 3.03 -16.19 19.30
N LYS A 360 2.78 -15.91 18.01
CA LYS A 360 2.77 -16.93 16.97
C LYS A 360 3.20 -16.36 15.62
N MET A 361 3.90 -17.18 14.84
CA MET A 361 4.25 -16.88 13.46
C MET A 361 4.07 -18.15 12.63
N ASP A 362 3.28 -18.04 11.56
CA ASP A 362 3.02 -19.13 10.63
C ASP A 362 3.35 -18.65 9.21
N THR A 363 4.07 -19.45 8.43
CA THR A 363 4.32 -19.18 7.01
C THR A 363 3.58 -20.18 6.13
N ILE A 364 2.98 -19.68 5.05
CA ILE A 364 2.26 -20.46 4.05
C ILE A 364 3.00 -20.30 2.73
N SER A 365 3.46 -21.41 2.14
CA SER A 365 4.18 -21.36 0.88
C SER A 365 3.26 -21.02 -0.30
N PRO A 366 3.63 -20.08 -1.19
CA PRO A 366 2.85 -19.75 -2.39
C PRO A 366 2.58 -20.95 -3.32
N SER A 367 3.51 -21.92 -3.36
CA SER A 367 3.37 -23.15 -4.14
C SER A 367 2.17 -23.98 -3.70
N LEU A 368 1.93 -24.06 -2.39
CA LEU A 368 0.82 -24.82 -1.82
C LEU A 368 -0.53 -24.25 -2.27
N GLY A 369 -0.67 -22.92 -2.27
CA GLY A 369 -1.87 -22.25 -2.77
C GLY A 369 -2.12 -22.49 -4.26
N LYS A 370 -1.06 -22.50 -5.09
CA LYS A 370 -1.15 -22.80 -6.52
C LYS A 370 -1.57 -24.25 -6.77
N GLU A 371 -0.99 -25.21 -6.06
CA GLU A 371 -1.37 -26.62 -6.14
C GLU A 371 -2.81 -26.85 -5.65
N PHE A 372 -3.19 -26.23 -4.54
CA PHE A 372 -4.54 -26.30 -4.00
C PHE A 372 -5.57 -25.78 -5.02
N LEU A 373 -5.30 -24.65 -5.68
CA LEU A 373 -6.18 -24.11 -6.71
C LEU A 373 -6.30 -25.06 -7.91
N ASN A 374 -5.19 -25.62 -8.37
CA ASN A 374 -5.19 -26.60 -9.47
C ASN A 374 -5.99 -27.86 -9.11
N ASN A 375 -5.83 -28.36 -7.87
CA ASN A 375 -6.55 -29.52 -7.37
C ASN A 375 -8.05 -29.24 -7.23
N ILE A 376 -8.45 -28.07 -6.73
CA ILE A 376 -9.86 -27.66 -6.67
C ILE A 376 -10.49 -27.63 -8.06
N ILE A 377 -9.80 -27.05 -9.04
CA ILE A 377 -10.31 -26.98 -10.42
C ILE A 377 -10.46 -28.40 -10.99
N LEU A 378 -9.49 -29.28 -10.75
CA LEU A 378 -9.55 -30.67 -11.20
C LEU A 378 -10.70 -31.44 -10.53
N VAL A 379 -10.84 -31.36 -9.21
CA VAL A 379 -11.90 -32.02 -8.44
C VAL A 379 -13.27 -31.46 -8.84
N GLY A 380 -13.40 -30.15 -9.01
CA GLY A 380 -14.61 -29.51 -9.51
C GLY A 380 -15.01 -30.03 -10.90
N ALA A 381 -14.05 -30.15 -11.82
CA ALA A 381 -14.28 -30.72 -13.15
C ALA A 381 -14.75 -32.19 -13.06
N LEU A 382 -14.11 -33.01 -12.22
CA LEU A 382 -14.51 -34.40 -11.99
C LEU A 382 -15.92 -34.50 -11.38
N ALA A 383 -16.27 -33.62 -10.44
CA ALA A 383 -17.60 -33.56 -9.85
C ALA A 383 -18.67 -33.21 -10.89
N VAL A 384 -18.42 -32.22 -11.76
CA VAL A 384 -19.31 -31.89 -12.88
C VAL A 384 -19.48 -33.11 -13.79
N VAL A 385 -18.39 -33.78 -14.19
CA VAL A 385 -18.46 -34.99 -15.03
C VAL A 385 -19.28 -36.10 -14.35
N ALA A 386 -19.13 -36.31 -13.04
CA ALA A 386 -19.89 -37.29 -12.29
C ALA A 386 -21.40 -36.96 -12.28
N VAL A 387 -21.77 -35.70 -12.01
CA VAL A 387 -23.16 -35.23 -12.05
C VAL A 387 -23.75 -35.39 -13.46
N VAL A 388 -23.01 -34.99 -14.49
CA VAL A 388 -23.41 -35.18 -15.89
C VAL A 388 -23.63 -36.66 -16.21
N GLY A 389 -22.75 -37.55 -15.73
CA GLY A 389 -22.86 -38.99 -15.89
C GLY A 389 -24.13 -39.57 -15.26
N VAL A 390 -24.44 -39.19 -14.02
CA VAL A 390 -25.66 -39.61 -13.31
C VAL A 390 -26.92 -39.10 -14.04
N VAL A 391 -26.92 -37.84 -14.46
CA VAL A 391 -28.04 -37.23 -15.21
C VAL A 391 -28.22 -37.92 -16.57
N LEU A 392 -27.14 -38.24 -17.28
CA LEU A 392 -27.17 -39.02 -18.53
C LEU A 392 -27.81 -40.39 -18.31
N PHE A 393 -27.38 -41.12 -17.29
CA PHE A 393 -27.89 -42.45 -16.98
C PHE A 393 -29.38 -42.43 -16.60
N ARG A 394 -29.81 -41.44 -15.81
CA ARG A 394 -31.17 -41.34 -15.27
C ARG A 394 -32.20 -40.84 -16.28
N TYR A 395 -31.85 -39.90 -17.14
CA TYR A 395 -32.82 -39.25 -18.05
C TYR A 395 -32.74 -39.74 -19.49
N ARG A 396 -31.58 -40.26 -19.95
CA ARG A 396 -31.35 -40.88 -21.28
C ARG A 396 -31.81 -40.08 -22.51
N LYS A 397 -32.17 -38.80 -22.36
CA LYS A 397 -32.67 -37.91 -23.42
C LYS A 397 -31.77 -36.70 -23.56
N ALA A 398 -30.93 -36.69 -24.60
CA ALA A 398 -29.97 -35.61 -24.87
C ALA A 398 -30.60 -34.20 -24.93
N ARG A 399 -31.89 -34.10 -25.33
CA ARG A 399 -32.63 -32.84 -25.41
C ARG A 399 -32.83 -32.13 -24.06
N ILE A 400 -32.85 -32.88 -22.95
CA ILE A 400 -33.01 -32.32 -21.59
C ILE A 400 -31.64 -32.11 -20.95
N ILE A 401 -30.70 -33.01 -21.23
CA ILE A 401 -29.41 -33.06 -20.57
C ILE A 401 -28.51 -31.91 -21.02
N ILE A 402 -28.47 -31.60 -22.32
CA ILE A 402 -27.58 -30.56 -22.86
C ILE A 402 -27.85 -29.20 -22.22
N PRO A 403 -29.10 -28.68 -22.15
CA PRO A 403 -29.38 -27.42 -21.46
C PRO A 403 -29.03 -27.45 -19.97
N MET A 404 -29.26 -28.57 -19.29
CA MET A 404 -29.03 -28.72 -17.85
C MET A 404 -27.52 -28.75 -17.50
N VAL A 405 -26.71 -29.39 -18.33
CA VAL A 405 -25.25 -29.36 -18.20
C VAL A 405 -24.72 -27.96 -18.48
N LEU A 406 -25.30 -27.27 -19.45
CA LEU A 406 -24.93 -25.89 -19.76
C LEU A 406 -25.26 -24.91 -18.61
N THR A 407 -26.37 -25.13 -17.88
CA THR A 407 -26.65 -24.37 -16.65
C THR A 407 -25.69 -24.67 -15.50
N LEU A 408 -25.03 -25.83 -15.48
CA LEU A 408 -24.03 -26.16 -14.45
C LEU A 408 -22.67 -25.49 -14.72
N LEU A 409 -22.42 -25.04 -15.96
CA LEU A 409 -21.19 -24.37 -16.39
C LEU A 409 -21.30 -22.84 -16.35
N SER A 410 -22.52 -22.31 -16.24
CA SER A 410 -22.81 -20.89 -15.97
C SER A 410 -22.69 -20.60 -14.49
#